data_AF-A0A450TEM5-F1
#
_entry.id   AF-A0A450TEM5-F1
#
_cell.length_a   1.000
_cell.length_b   1.000
_cell.length_c   1.000
_cell.angle_alpha   90.00
_cell.angle_beta   90.00
_cell.angle_gamma   90.00
#
_symmetry.space_group_name_H-M   'P 1'
#
loop_
_entity.id
_entity.type
_entity.pdbx_description
1 polymer ?
#
loop_
_entity_poly.entity_id
_entity_poly.type
_entity_poly.pdbx_seq_one_letter_code
_entity_poly.pdbx_strand_id
1 'polypeptide(L)' 'MCFDHLIAALSEGRVLFDVEHPNEARYPRQRILCVDINGYAYICPYVVERDGTRFPKTLFPSRKHTKRFIAEKP' A
#
# COMPACT_ATOMS: atom_id res chain seq x y z
N MET A 1 0.84 -9.79 10.70
CA MET A 1 1.14 -8.41 10.25
C MET A 1 0.11 -7.47 10.85
N CYS A 2 0.52 -6.34 11.44
CA CYS A 2 -0.41 -5.33 12.00
C CYS A 2 -0.19 -3.96 11.34
N PHE A 3 -1.07 -3.00 11.63
CA PHE A 3 -1.00 -1.64 11.08
C PHE A 3 0.25 -0.86 11.55
N ASP A 4 0.82 -1.15 12.72
CA ASP A 4 2.03 -0.45 13.18
C ASP A 4 3.21 -0.66 12.24
N HIS A 5 3.29 -1.85 11.62
CA HIS A 5 4.33 -2.14 10.63
C HIS A 5 4.14 -1.33 9.34
N LEU A 6 2.89 -1.06 8.95
CA LEU A 6 2.59 -0.17 7.83
C LEU A 6 3.03 1.27 8.15
N ILE A 7 2.71 1.76 9.36
CA ILE A 7 3.10 3.11 9.79
C ILE A 7 4.62 3.25 9.85
N ALA A 8 5.33 2.27 10.41
CA ALA A 8 6.79 2.26 10.43
C ALA A 8 7.37 2.29 9.01
N ALA A 9 6.89 1.42 8.11
CA ALA A 9 7.35 1.38 6.73
C ALA A 9 7.07 2.70 5.98
N LEU A 10 5.95 3.35 6.25
CA LEU A 10 5.62 4.66 5.70
C LEU A 10 6.55 5.75 6.22
N SER A 11 6.83 5.76 7.53
CA SER A 11 7.76 6.73 8.15
C SER A 11 9.19 6.57 7.63
N GLU A 12 9.58 5.35 7.26
CA GLU A 12 10.88 5.04 6.67
C GLU A 12 10.92 5.24 5.14
N GLY A 13 9.83 5.68 4.53
CA GLY A 13 9.77 5.92 3.08
C GLY A 13 9.79 4.65 2.22
N ARG A 14 9.43 3.49 2.77
CA ARG A 14 9.42 2.18 2.06
C ARG A 14 8.22 2.00 1.13
N VAL A 15 7.71 3.08 0.55
CA VAL A 15 6.62 3.04 -0.42
C VAL A 15 7.14 2.55 -1.76
N LEU A 16 6.51 1.51 -2.30
CA LEU A 16 6.80 0.99 -3.63
C LEU A 16 5.99 1.73 -4.69
N PHE A 17 4.69 1.96 -4.44
CA PHE A 17 3.84 2.82 -5.26
C PHE A 17 2.58 3.26 -4.50
N ASP A 18 1.98 4.37 -4.94
CA ASP A 18 0.68 4.88 -4.47
C ASP A 18 -0.11 5.38 -5.69
N VAL A 19 -1.17 4.66 -6.07
CA VAL A 19 -1.94 4.93 -7.30
C VAL A 19 -3.44 4.95 -7.02
N GLU A 20 -4.18 5.59 -7.91
CA GLU A 20 -5.65 5.52 -7.90
C GLU A 20 -6.12 4.12 -8.29
N HIS A 21 -7.29 3.71 -7.78
CA HIS A 21 -7.84 2.41 -8.12
C HIS A 21 -8.18 2.38 -9.62
N PRO A 22 -7.68 1.43 -10.42
CA PRO A 22 -7.84 1.44 -11.88
C PRO A 22 -9.30 1.32 -12.35
N ASN A 23 -10.18 0.84 -11.47
CA ASN A 23 -11.62 0.84 -11.66
C ASN A 23 -12.28 1.84 -10.69
N GLU A 24 -12.17 3.12 -11.00
CA GLU A 24 -12.76 4.20 -10.19
C GLU A 24 -14.28 4.18 -10.18
N ALA A 25 -14.91 3.72 -11.26
CA ALA A 25 -16.37 3.60 -11.34
C ALA A 25 -16.93 2.67 -10.24
N ARG A 26 -16.20 1.59 -9.92
CA ARG A 26 -16.56 0.65 -8.86
C ARG A 26 -15.98 1.04 -7.49
N TYR A 27 -14.84 1.72 -7.45
CA TYR A 27 -14.14 2.10 -6.22
C TYR A 27 -13.78 3.59 -6.21
N PRO A 28 -14.78 4.49 -6.18
CA PRO A 28 -14.53 5.92 -6.26
C PRO A 28 -13.80 6.40 -5.01
N ARG A 29 -12.79 7.25 -5.22
CA ARG A 29 -11.94 7.85 -4.15
C ARG A 29 -11.10 6.84 -3.36
N GLN A 30 -10.98 5.60 -3.85
CA GLN A 30 -10.07 4.62 -3.28
C GLN A 30 -8.72 4.67 -3.99
N ARG A 31 -7.65 4.61 -3.20
CA ARG A 31 -6.27 4.50 -3.66
C ARG A 31 -5.67 3.18 -3.21
N ILE A 32 -4.66 2.73 -3.93
CA ILE A 32 -3.90 1.51 -3.67
C ILE A 32 -2.47 1.91 -3.34
N LEU A 33 -2.10 1.70 -2.08
CA LEU A 33 -0.73 1.83 -1.60
C LEU A 33 -0.05 0.46 -1.61
N CYS A 34 1.20 0.42 -2.03
CA CYS A 34 2.08 -0.74 -1.89
C CYS A 34 3.33 -0.34 -1.11
N VAL A 35 3.66 -1.11 -0.08
CA VAL A 35 4.82 -0.85 0.80
C VAL A 35 5.67 -2.11 0.94
N ASP A 36 6.98 -1.92 1.06
CA ASP A 36 7.92 -2.97 1.43
C ASP A 36 7.98 -3.08 2.96
N ILE A 37 7.44 -4.17 3.49
CA ILE A 37 7.54 -4.51 4.91
C ILE A 37 8.42 -5.75 5.01
N ASN A 38 9.62 -5.58 5.57
CA ASN A 38 10.59 -6.64 5.83
C ASN A 38 10.91 -7.52 4.60
N GLY A 39 11.08 -6.91 3.42
CA GLY A 39 11.43 -7.64 2.20
C GLY A 39 10.22 -8.31 1.52
N TYR A 40 9.00 -7.91 1.88
CA TYR A 40 7.79 -8.40 1.25
C TYR A 40 6.82 -7.26 0.94
N ALA A 41 6.23 -7.27 -0.25
CA ALA A 41 5.30 -6.23 -0.67
C ALA A 41 3.92 -6.47 -0.05
N TYR A 42 3.39 -5.46 0.62
CA TYR A 42 2.03 -5.44 1.14
C TYR A 42 1.21 -4.37 0.44
N ILE A 43 -0.02 -4.74 0.07
CA ILE A 43 -0.99 -3.85 -0.54
C ILE A 43 -1.97 -3.36 0.52
N CYS A 44 -2.18 -2.06 0.53
CA CYS A 44 -3.04 -1.35 1.45
C CYS A 44 -4.00 -0.43 0.67
N PRO A 45 -5.21 -0.89 0.32
CA PRO A 45 -6.25 -0.01 -0.18
C PRO A 45 -6.68 0.97 0.91
N TYR A 46 -6.81 2.24 0.56
CA TYR A 46 -7.23 3.29 1.50
C TYR A 46 -8.12 4.33 0.82
N VAL A 47 -8.90 5.06 1.60
CA VAL A 47 -9.69 6.22 1.14
C VAL A 47 -9.17 7.48 1.81
N VAL A 48 -9.36 8.62 1.16
CA VAL A 48 -9.05 9.93 1.73
C VAL A 48 -10.35 10.57 2.18
N GLU A 49 -10.45 10.85 3.48
CA GLU A 49 -11.57 11.54 4.09
C GLU A 49 -11.52 13.05 3.79
N ARG A 50 -12.61 13.76 4.07
CA ARG A 50 -12.74 15.20 3.75
C ARG A 50 -11.71 16.08 4.49
N ASP A 51 -11.27 15.64 5.66
CA ASP A 51 -10.27 16.31 6.49
C ASP A 51 -8.82 15.99 6.04
N GLY A 52 -8.65 15.20 4.98
CA GLY A 52 -7.35 14.75 4.49
C GLY A 52 -6.82 13.49 5.19
N THR A 53 -7.56 12.93 6.15
CA THR A 53 -7.18 11.70 6.84
C THR A 53 -7.20 10.52 5.86
N ARG A 54 -6.12 9.73 5.83
CA ARG A 54 -6.03 8.50 5.04
C ARG A 54 -6.52 7.32 5.88
N PHE A 55 -7.58 6.65 5.45
CA PHE A 55 -8.16 5.51 6.16
C PHE A 55 -7.88 4.18 5.44
N PRO A 56 -6.96 3.34 5.94
CA PRO A 56 -6.70 2.01 5.42
C PRO A 56 -7.92 1.08 5.57
N LYS A 57 -8.31 0.39 4.51
CA LYS A 57 -9.38 -0.61 4.57
C LYS A 57 -8.88 -1.99 4.96
N THR A 58 -7.72 -2.38 4.44
CA THR A 58 -7.12 -3.69 4.65
C THR A 58 -5.63 -3.64 4.34
N LEU A 59 -4.89 -4.66 4.77
CA LEU A 59 -3.48 -4.84 4.49
C LEU A 59 -3.22 -6.30 4.18
N PHE A 60 -2.76 -6.62 2.97
CA PHE A 60 -2.52 -7.99 2.57
C PHE A 60 -1.20 -8.16 1.80
N PRO A 61 -0.50 -9.30 1.99
CA PRO A 61 0.73 -9.59 1.27
C PRO A 61 0.45 -9.81 -0.21
N SER A 62 1.36 -9.36 -1.08
CA SER A 62 1.25 -9.54 -2.52
C SER A 62 2.50 -10.12 -3.15
N ARG A 63 2.52 -11.44 -3.35
CA ARG A 63 3.61 -12.16 -4.02
C ARG A 63 3.97 -11.58 -5.38
N LYS A 64 2.95 -11.15 -6.15
CA LYS A 64 3.13 -10.52 -7.46
C LYS A 64 3.99 -9.26 -7.37
N HIS A 65 3.68 -8.40 -6.40
CA HIS A 65 4.41 -7.15 -6.21
C HIS A 65 5.75 -7.36 -5.51
N THR A 66 5.88 -8.36 -4.63
CA THR A 66 7.19 -8.76 -4.08
C THR A 66 8.14 -9.14 -5.20
N LYS A 67 7.71 -9.99 -6.13
CA LYS A 67 8.51 -10.35 -7.30
C LYS A 67 8.90 -9.15 -8.14
N ARG A 68 7.95 -8.24 -8.39
CA ARG A 68 8.14 -7.08 -9.27
C ARG A 68 9.06 -6.00 -8.68
N PHE A 69 9.03 -5.79 -7.38
CA PHE A 69 9.66 -4.62 -6.75
C PHE A 69 10.74 -4.94 -5.73
N ILE A 70 10.82 -6.17 -5.23
CA ILE A 70 11.74 -6.55 -4.15
C ILE A 70 12.68 -7.68 -4.57
N ALA A 71 12.19 -8.70 -5.28
CA ALA A 71 12.99 -9.86 -5.65
C ALA A 71 14.11 -9.54 -6.67
N GLU A 72 14.09 -8.35 -7.27
CA GLU A 72 15.14 -7.84 -8.17
C GLU A 72 16.03 -6.76 -7.52
N LYS A 73 15.94 -6.55 -6.18
CA LYS A 73 16.94 -5.72 -5.51
C LYS A 73 18.32 -6.39 -5.70
N PRO A 74 19.34 -5.67 -6.19
CA PRO A 74 20.65 -6.22 -6.53
C PRO A 74 21.37 -6.83 -5.32
#